data_AF-A0A1X0QDA1-F1
#
_entry.id   AF-A0A1X0QDA1-F1
#
_cell.length_a   1.000
_cell.length_b   1.000
_cell.length_c   1.000
_cell.angle_alpha   90.00
_cell.angle_beta   90.00
_cell.angle_gamma   90.00
#
_symmetry.space_group_name_H-M   'P 1'
#
loop_
_entity.id
_entity.type
_entity.pdbx_description
1 polymer ?
#
loop_
_entity_poly.entity_id
_entity_poly.type
_entity_poly.pdbx_seq_one_letter_code
_entity_poly.pdbx_strand_id
1 'polypeptide(L)'
;MLIDDESNNKEDINIRELKKEKKVKNNKKVKKGESLEDQANKLISLMRNYYENDIRMLRSNIRGELLRIKHVNDITSKMFNINLQEILLQKNVLYEIKLWLEPLPDKSLPNIKIKKQLLELLNGMNLITKNDLLKSDIGKIVNFYAQNMKESYEVRSLASSIIKKWKLVVIKEERS
;
A
#
# COMPACT_ATOMS: atom_id res chain seq x y z
N MET A 1 -8.64 16.18 -86.63
CA MET A 1 -9.33 17.03 -85.64
C MET A 1 -9.05 16.40 -84.29
N LEU A 2 -8.49 17.19 -83.38
CA LEU A 2 -8.04 16.82 -82.04
C LEU A 2 -9.11 16.03 -81.28
N ILE A 3 -8.68 15.00 -80.54
CA ILE A 3 -8.87 14.86 -79.09
C ILE A 3 -7.98 13.71 -78.63
N ASP A 4 -7.05 14.05 -77.76
CA ASP A 4 -6.23 13.17 -76.95
C ASP A 4 -7.13 12.38 -75.98
N ASP A 5 -6.81 11.11 -75.72
CA ASP A 5 -7.13 10.52 -74.42
C ASP A 5 -5.99 9.60 -73.98
N GLU A 6 -5.21 10.18 -73.06
CA GLU A 6 -4.15 9.57 -72.29
C GLU A 6 -4.66 8.28 -71.62
N SER A 7 -4.19 7.15 -72.12
CA SER A 7 -4.27 5.90 -71.36
C SER A 7 -2.87 5.40 -71.07
N ASN A 8 -2.61 5.32 -69.77
CA ASN A 8 -1.79 4.30 -69.14
C ASN A 8 -0.27 4.55 -69.04
N ASN A 9 0.15 5.45 -68.13
CA ASN A 9 1.38 5.22 -67.35
C ASN A 9 1.52 6.12 -66.09
N LYS A 10 0.67 5.93 -65.07
CA LYS A 10 0.78 6.69 -63.80
C LYS A 10 0.60 5.83 -62.54
N GLU A 11 1.17 4.62 -62.47
CA GLU A 11 1.08 3.80 -61.24
C GLU A 11 2.41 3.48 -60.52
N ASP A 12 3.60 3.75 -61.06
CA ASP A 12 4.82 3.20 -60.45
C ASP A 12 5.80 4.18 -59.77
N ILE A 13 5.41 5.43 -59.52
CA ILE A 13 6.34 6.42 -58.92
C ILE A 13 6.08 6.70 -57.43
N ASN A 14 4.93 6.31 -56.85
CA ASN A 14 4.58 6.68 -55.47
C ASN A 14 4.55 5.52 -54.45
N ILE A 15 5.56 4.65 -54.45
CA ILE A 15 5.75 3.64 -53.36
C ILE A 15 7.09 3.81 -52.63
N ARG A 16 8.06 4.52 -53.23
CA ARG A 16 9.42 4.66 -52.65
C ARG A 16 9.61 5.89 -51.76
N GLU A 17 8.74 6.90 -51.84
CA GLU A 17 8.81 8.08 -50.95
C GLU A 17 7.98 7.93 -49.66
N LEU A 18 6.92 7.11 -49.64
CA LEU A 18 6.10 6.87 -48.44
C LEU A 18 6.76 5.95 -47.38
N LYS A 19 7.95 5.40 -47.66
CA LYS A 19 8.67 4.50 -46.73
C LYS A 19 9.76 5.18 -45.90
N LYS A 20 10.06 6.47 -46.14
CA LYS A 20 11.10 7.19 -45.38
C LYS A 20 10.58 8.02 -44.19
N GLU A 21 9.26 8.21 -44.07
CA GLU A 21 8.66 8.99 -42.96
C GLU A 21 8.04 8.15 -41.83
N LYS A 22 8.16 6.81 -41.87
CA LYS A 22 7.77 5.94 -40.74
C LYS A 22 8.96 5.46 -39.89
N LYS A 23 10.02 6.27 -39.78
CA LYS A 23 10.87 6.29 -38.58
C LYS A 23 10.25 7.20 -37.52
N VAL A 24 8.96 6.98 -37.22
CA VAL A 24 8.40 7.41 -35.94
C VAL A 24 9.22 6.66 -34.90
N LYS A 25 9.99 7.42 -34.14
CA LYS A 25 10.75 6.99 -32.98
C LYS A 25 9.93 5.95 -32.22
N ASN A 26 10.31 4.67 -32.36
CA ASN A 26 10.00 3.64 -31.39
C ASN A 26 10.77 4.01 -30.11
N ASN A 27 10.36 5.10 -29.47
CA ASN A 27 10.48 5.25 -28.04
C ASN A 27 9.53 4.21 -27.47
N LYS A 28 9.96 2.94 -27.49
CA LYS A 28 9.65 2.05 -26.39
C LYS A 28 10.14 2.81 -25.17
N LYS A 29 9.23 3.56 -24.53
CA LYS A 29 9.40 3.96 -23.14
C LYS A 29 9.62 2.63 -22.45
N VAL A 30 10.88 2.28 -22.23
CA VAL A 30 11.27 1.28 -21.26
C VAL A 30 10.48 1.70 -20.05
N LYS A 31 9.47 0.90 -19.66
CA LYS A 31 8.80 1.11 -18.38
C LYS A 31 9.93 1.00 -17.38
N LYS A 32 10.46 2.14 -16.95
CA LYS A 32 11.40 2.23 -15.84
C LYS A 32 10.67 1.47 -14.72
N GLY A 33 11.27 0.39 -14.24
CA GLY A 33 10.65 -0.42 -13.19
C GLY A 33 10.14 0.50 -12.08
N GLU A 34 8.96 0.22 -11.55
CA GLU A 34 8.37 1.01 -10.45
C GLU A 34 9.38 1.04 -9.30
N SER A 35 9.86 2.23 -8.92
CA SER A 35 10.87 2.34 -7.86
C SER A 35 10.30 1.89 -6.52
N LEU A 36 11.16 1.50 -5.56
CA LEU A 36 10.68 1.13 -4.22
C LEU A 36 9.92 2.29 -3.53
N GLU A 37 10.34 3.52 -3.82
CA GLU A 37 9.68 4.75 -3.38
C GLU A 37 8.26 4.88 -3.98
N ASP A 38 8.11 4.64 -5.29
CA ASP A 38 6.80 4.63 -5.94
C ASP A 38 5.89 3.52 -5.37
N GLN A 39 6.45 2.33 -5.15
CA GLN A 39 5.74 1.21 -4.53
C GLN A 39 5.25 1.55 -3.12
N ALA A 40 6.11 2.17 -2.29
CA ALA A 40 5.76 2.58 -0.95
C ALA A 40 4.65 3.65 -0.95
N ASN A 41 4.79 4.68 -1.78
CA ASN A 41 3.78 5.74 -1.94
C ASN A 41 2.43 5.19 -2.37
N LYS A 42 2.44 4.28 -3.34
CA LYS A 42 1.23 3.60 -3.83
C LYS A 42 0.59 2.74 -2.75
N LEU A 43 1.38 1.98 -1.98
CA LEU A 43 0.86 1.14 -0.91
C LEU A 43 0.20 1.97 0.19
N ILE A 44 0.84 3.04 0.64
CA ILE A 44 0.28 3.98 1.64
C ILE A 44 -0.99 4.63 1.10
N SER A 45 -0.99 5.07 -0.16
CA SER A 45 -2.18 5.64 -0.81
C SER A 45 -3.33 4.63 -0.85
N LEU A 46 -3.07 3.37 -1.23
CA LEU A 46 -4.09 2.31 -1.20
C LEU A 46 -4.64 2.10 0.21
N MET A 47 -3.79 2.08 1.23
CA MET A 47 -4.24 1.92 2.62
C MET A 47 -5.20 3.02 3.05
N ARG A 48 -4.88 4.27 2.73
CA ARG A 48 -5.74 5.44 3.01
C ARG A 48 -7.07 5.35 2.28
N ASN A 49 -7.03 5.07 0.97
CA ASN A 49 -8.23 4.95 0.15
C ASN A 49 -9.18 3.85 0.67
N TYR A 50 -8.66 2.69 1.06
CA TYR A 50 -9.48 1.61 1.63
C TYR A 50 -10.09 2.01 2.98
N TYR A 51 -9.32 2.66 3.84
CA TYR A 51 -9.83 3.16 5.12
C TYR A 51 -10.93 4.20 4.91
N GLU A 52 -10.69 5.22 4.09
CA GLU A 52 -11.65 6.30 3.82
C GLU A 52 -12.94 5.79 3.15
N ASN A 53 -12.81 4.82 2.25
CA ASN A 53 -13.97 4.18 1.62
C ASN A 53 -14.83 3.45 2.66
N ASP A 54 -14.23 2.62 3.52
CA ASP A 54 -14.95 1.91 4.58
C ASP A 54 -15.64 2.88 5.55
N ILE A 55 -14.95 3.96 5.95
CA ILE A 55 -15.53 5.00 6.82
C ILE A 55 -16.71 5.69 6.14
N ARG A 56 -16.61 5.99 4.84
CA ARG A 56 -17.70 6.58 4.07
C ARG A 56 -18.90 5.63 4.00
N MET A 57 -18.67 4.35 3.73
CA MET A 57 -19.74 3.35 3.71
C MET A 57 -20.45 3.25 5.06
N LEU A 58 -19.70 3.20 6.16
CA LEU A 58 -20.26 3.18 7.52
C LEU A 58 -21.09 4.42 7.82
N ARG A 59 -20.58 5.63 7.52
CA ARG A 59 -21.31 6.89 7.74
C ARG A 59 -22.59 6.99 6.92
N SER A 60 -22.57 6.47 5.70
CA SER A 60 -23.72 6.47 4.79
C SER A 60 -24.64 5.26 4.96
N ASN A 61 -24.41 4.38 5.95
CA ASN A 61 -25.14 3.12 6.14
C ASN A 61 -25.20 2.24 4.88
N ILE A 62 -24.18 2.31 4.02
CA ILE A 62 -24.06 1.48 2.82
C ILE A 62 -23.58 0.10 3.23
N ARG A 63 -24.36 -0.92 2.93
CA ARG A 63 -23.98 -2.32 3.13
C ARG A 63 -23.07 -2.78 1.98
N GLY A 64 -21.97 -3.44 2.32
CA GLY A 64 -21.07 -4.04 1.35
C GLY A 64 -19.82 -4.61 2.02
N GLU A 65 -18.99 -5.29 1.22
CA GLU A 65 -17.71 -5.81 1.68
C GLU A 65 -16.74 -4.64 1.93
N LEU A 66 -16.15 -4.60 3.13
CA LEU A 66 -15.16 -3.59 3.50
C LEU A 66 -13.83 -3.85 2.76
N LEU A 67 -13.29 -2.82 2.11
CA LEU A 67 -12.06 -2.90 1.34
C LEU A 67 -10.86 -3.28 2.20
N ARG A 68 -10.82 -2.83 3.47
CA ARG A 68 -9.76 -3.24 4.40
C ARG A 68 -9.79 -4.74 4.67
N ILE A 69 -10.96 -5.35 4.85
CA ILE A 69 -11.09 -6.80 5.07
C ILE A 69 -10.64 -7.58 3.83
N LYS A 70 -11.01 -7.07 2.65
CA LYS A 70 -10.66 -7.66 1.35
C LYS A 70 -9.17 -7.64 1.09
N HIS A 71 -8.51 -6.51 1.35
CA HIS A 71 -7.13 -6.25 0.90
C HIS A 71 -6.06 -6.34 1.98
N VAL A 72 -6.41 -6.60 3.25
CA VAL A 72 -5.40 -6.65 4.33
C VAL A 72 -4.28 -7.65 4.04
N ASN A 73 -4.60 -8.83 3.51
CA ASN A 73 -3.60 -9.87 3.20
C ASN A 73 -2.62 -9.42 2.09
N ASP A 74 -3.12 -8.75 1.05
CA ASP A 74 -2.30 -8.27 -0.07
C ASP A 74 -1.35 -7.17 0.40
N ILE A 75 -1.83 -6.31 1.30
CA ILE A 75 -1.04 -5.22 1.87
C ILE A 75 0.04 -5.78 2.79
N THR A 76 -0.31 -6.64 3.75
CA THR A 76 0.65 -7.20 4.70
C THR A 76 1.72 -8.02 3.99
N SER A 77 1.35 -8.79 2.96
CA SER A 77 2.31 -9.58 2.15
C SER A 77 3.39 -8.71 1.50
N LYS A 78 3.02 -7.54 0.95
CA LYS A 78 3.99 -6.60 0.35
C LYS A 78 4.91 -5.99 1.40
N MET A 79 4.38 -5.71 2.59
CA MET A 79 5.13 -5.12 3.69
C MET A 79 6.16 -6.07 4.30
N PHE A 80 6.21 -7.36 3.96
CA PHE A 80 7.29 -8.25 4.43
C PHE A 80 8.61 -8.08 3.66
N ASN A 81 8.62 -7.36 2.53
CA ASN A 81 9.86 -7.07 1.82
C ASN A 81 10.69 -6.04 2.60
N ILE A 82 11.87 -6.44 3.09
CA ILE A 82 12.72 -5.61 3.96
C ILE A 82 13.15 -4.28 3.31
N ASN A 83 13.48 -4.28 2.01
CA ASN A 83 13.86 -3.07 1.29
C ASN A 83 12.69 -2.09 1.17
N LEU A 84 11.47 -2.61 1.07
CA LEU A 84 10.27 -1.78 1.06
C LEU A 84 9.92 -1.29 2.48
N GLN A 85 10.15 -2.11 3.51
CA GLN A 85 9.90 -1.74 4.92
C GLN A 85 10.67 -0.50 5.33
N GLU A 86 11.96 -0.38 4.99
CA GLU A 86 12.77 0.78 5.33
C GLU A 86 12.14 2.08 4.83
N ILE A 87 11.74 2.10 3.56
CA ILE A 87 11.10 3.27 2.94
C ILE A 87 9.71 3.54 3.56
N LEU A 88 8.94 2.48 3.81
CA LEU A 88 7.63 2.61 4.45
C LEU A 88 7.73 3.21 5.87
N LEU A 89 8.73 2.81 6.65
CA LEU A 89 8.99 3.35 7.99
C LEU A 89 9.37 4.84 7.92
N GLN A 90 10.28 5.21 7.01
CA GLN A 90 10.62 6.62 6.76
C GLN A 90 9.37 7.47 6.46
N LYS A 91 8.43 6.89 5.70
CA LYS A 91 7.12 7.49 5.34
C LYS A 91 6.03 7.36 6.40
N ASN A 92 6.36 6.90 7.61
CA ASN A 92 5.43 6.77 8.74
C ASN A 92 4.25 5.82 8.46
N VAL A 93 4.48 4.69 7.77
CA VAL A 93 3.41 3.70 7.50
C VAL A 93 2.73 3.19 8.77
N LEU A 94 3.43 3.19 9.90
CA LEU A 94 2.88 2.75 11.19
C LEU A 94 1.69 3.61 11.61
N TYR A 95 1.62 4.87 11.20
CA TYR A 95 0.44 5.70 11.42
C TYR A 95 -0.79 5.17 10.68
N GLU A 96 -0.62 4.70 9.43
CA GLU A 96 -1.73 4.09 8.67
C GLU A 96 -2.18 2.77 9.29
N ILE A 97 -1.23 1.95 9.75
CA ILE A 97 -1.54 0.71 10.48
C ILE A 97 -2.30 1.01 11.77
N LYS A 98 -1.91 2.07 12.49
CA LYS A 98 -2.62 2.53 13.69
C LYS A 98 -4.08 2.86 13.36
N LEU A 99 -4.34 3.67 12.34
CA LEU A 99 -5.70 4.02 11.92
C LEU A 99 -6.54 2.79 11.56
N TRP A 100 -5.93 1.78 10.95
CA TRP A 100 -6.62 0.53 10.62
C TRP A 100 -7.00 -0.29 11.86
N LEU A 101 -6.27 -0.12 12.95
CA LEU A 101 -6.46 -0.81 14.23
C LEU A 101 -7.33 -0.03 15.22
N GLU A 102 -7.50 1.28 15.04
CA GLU A 102 -8.32 2.11 15.92
C GLU A 102 -9.82 1.80 15.83
N PRO A 103 -10.60 2.05 16.90
CA PRO A 103 -12.05 1.92 16.87
C PRO A 103 -12.68 2.78 15.75
N LEU A 104 -13.73 2.25 15.15
CA LEU A 104 -14.50 2.92 14.10
C LEU A 104 -15.39 4.03 14.71
N PRO A 105 -15.97 4.93 13.88
CA PRO A 105 -16.80 6.03 14.37
C PRO A 105 -18.01 5.59 15.21
N ASP A 106 -18.52 4.38 14.97
CA ASP A 106 -19.59 3.74 15.76
C ASP A 106 -19.08 3.05 17.04
N LYS A 107 -17.79 3.23 17.38
CA LYS A 107 -17.05 2.65 18.50
C LYS A 107 -16.81 1.14 18.38
N SER A 108 -17.18 0.52 17.25
CA SER A 108 -16.85 -0.89 17.02
C SER A 108 -15.35 -1.06 16.74
N LEU A 109 -14.80 -2.20 17.13
CA LEU A 109 -13.41 -2.54 16.80
C LEU A 109 -13.33 -3.12 15.39
N PRO A 110 -12.21 -2.91 14.67
CA PRO A 110 -12.00 -3.50 13.37
C PRO A 110 -12.11 -5.04 13.43
N ASN A 111 -12.47 -5.62 12.29
CA ASN A 111 -12.67 -7.06 12.16
C ASN A 111 -11.45 -7.87 12.63
N ILE A 112 -11.69 -9.04 13.24
CA ILE A 112 -10.63 -9.92 13.76
C ILE A 112 -9.58 -10.30 12.72
N LYS A 113 -9.96 -10.44 11.45
CA LYS A 113 -9.03 -10.68 10.34
C LYS A 113 -8.02 -9.54 10.20
N ILE A 114 -8.49 -8.29 10.23
CA ILE A 114 -7.63 -7.10 10.14
C ILE A 114 -6.67 -7.08 11.34
N LYS A 115 -7.21 -7.26 12.56
CA LYS A 115 -6.41 -7.26 13.79
C LYS A 115 -5.29 -8.29 13.75
N LYS A 116 -5.61 -9.55 13.44
CA LYS A 116 -4.61 -10.64 13.38
C LYS A 116 -3.52 -10.34 12.36
N GLN A 117 -3.89 -10.03 11.13
CA GLN A 117 -2.94 -9.79 10.03
C GLN A 117 -2.00 -8.61 10.31
N LEU A 118 -2.52 -7.50 10.83
CA LEU A 118 -1.69 -6.33 11.13
C LEU A 118 -0.81 -6.54 12.36
N LEU A 119 -1.29 -7.21 13.40
CA LEU A 119 -0.46 -7.53 14.57
C LEU A 119 0.63 -8.55 14.20
N GLU A 120 0.35 -9.53 13.34
CA GLU A 120 1.35 -10.49 12.85
C GLU A 120 2.44 -9.78 12.06
N LEU A 121 2.06 -8.88 11.16
CA LEU A 121 2.99 -8.01 10.44
C LEU A 121 3.87 -7.21 11.42
N LEU A 122 3.27 -6.48 12.38
CA LEU A 122 4.01 -5.67 13.35
C LEU A 122 4.97 -6.50 14.19
N ASN A 123 4.58 -7.73 14.55
CA ASN A 123 5.46 -8.65 15.28
C ASN A 123 6.67 -9.10 14.45
N GLY A 124 6.47 -9.29 13.14
CA GLY A 124 7.51 -9.67 12.18
C GLY A 124 8.45 -8.53 11.74
N MET A 125 8.02 -7.27 11.87
CA MET A 125 8.86 -6.12 11.53
C MET A 125 9.94 -5.90 12.60
N ASN A 126 11.20 -6.11 12.21
CA ASN A 126 12.37 -5.97 13.10
C ASN A 126 13.10 -4.62 12.95
N LEU A 127 12.74 -3.82 11.95
CA LEU A 127 13.35 -2.53 11.66
C LEU A 127 12.71 -1.33 12.39
N ILE A 128 11.64 -1.57 13.17
CA ILE A 128 10.93 -0.51 13.91
C ILE A 128 11.83 0.03 15.03
N THR A 129 12.08 1.34 15.02
CA THR A 129 12.89 2.05 16.03
C THR A 129 12.03 2.76 17.09
N LYS A 130 12.64 3.25 18.17
CA LYS A 130 11.97 4.13 19.15
C LYS A 130 11.31 5.33 18.48
N ASN A 131 12.01 5.97 17.54
CA ASN A 131 11.50 7.16 16.85
C ASN A 131 10.24 6.85 16.02
N ASP A 132 10.20 5.70 15.34
CA ASP A 132 9.03 5.29 14.56
C ASP A 132 7.80 5.06 15.45
N LEU A 133 8.00 4.47 16.63
CA LEU A 133 6.95 4.24 17.62
C LEU A 133 6.38 5.56 18.16
N LEU A 134 7.25 6.51 18.50
CA LEU A 134 6.85 7.83 19.00
C LEU A 134 6.13 8.65 17.92
N LYS A 135 6.67 8.68 16.70
CA LYS A 135 6.12 9.44 15.56
C LYS A 135 4.74 8.94 15.13
N SER A 136 4.51 7.63 15.15
CA SER A 136 3.24 7.04 14.73
C SER A 136 2.19 6.98 15.83
N ASP A 137 2.64 6.94 17.09
CA ASP A 137 1.82 6.70 18.28
C ASP A 137 1.11 5.33 18.28
N ILE A 138 1.63 4.38 17.50
CA ILE A 138 1.04 3.03 17.34
C ILE A 138 1.09 2.20 18.64
N GLY A 139 2.05 2.50 19.53
CA GLY A 139 2.20 1.80 20.80
C GLY A 139 0.93 1.82 21.66
N LYS A 140 0.17 2.92 21.63
CA LYS A 140 -1.06 3.07 22.42
C LYS A 140 -2.15 2.10 21.99
N ILE A 141 -2.41 2.00 20.68
CA ILE A 141 -3.47 1.12 20.17
C ILE A 141 -3.09 -0.36 20.37
N VAL A 142 -1.82 -0.72 20.21
CA VAL A 142 -1.36 -2.10 20.47
C VAL A 142 -1.46 -2.43 21.96
N ASN A 143 -1.12 -1.49 22.84
CA ASN A 143 -1.30 -1.68 24.29
C ASN A 143 -2.78 -1.82 24.68
N PHE A 144 -3.67 -1.04 24.06
CA PHE A 144 -5.12 -1.21 24.21
C PHE A 144 -5.55 -2.65 23.88
N TYR A 145 -5.09 -3.22 22.77
CA TYR A 145 -5.39 -4.62 22.42
C TYR A 145 -4.81 -5.62 23.42
N ALA A 146 -3.62 -5.38 23.95
CA ALA A 146 -3.01 -6.25 24.96
C ALA A 146 -3.82 -6.31 26.27
N GLN A 147 -4.46 -5.20 26.64
CA GLN A 147 -5.21 -5.06 27.89
C GLN A 147 -6.72 -5.34 27.76
N ASN A 148 -7.27 -5.37 26.54
CA ASN A 148 -8.71 -5.50 26.32
C ASN A 148 -9.22 -6.94 26.53
N MET A 149 -9.82 -7.20 27.69
CA MET A 149 -10.38 -8.53 28.05
C MET A 149 -11.48 -9.02 27.10
N LYS A 150 -12.14 -8.13 26.35
CA LYS A 150 -13.18 -8.49 25.37
C LYS A 150 -12.61 -9.03 24.06
N GLU A 151 -11.30 -8.92 23.84
CA GLU A 151 -10.66 -9.44 22.64
C GLU A 151 -10.47 -10.95 22.66
N SER A 152 -10.09 -11.54 21.53
CA SER A 152 -9.67 -12.94 21.51
C SER A 152 -8.32 -13.11 22.23
N TYR A 153 -8.10 -14.30 22.82
CA TYR A 153 -6.82 -14.62 23.47
C TYR A 153 -5.64 -14.44 22.52
N GLU A 154 -5.78 -14.87 21.27
CA GLU A 154 -4.73 -14.79 20.24
C GLU A 154 -4.33 -13.34 19.98
N VAL A 155 -5.31 -12.44 19.81
CA VAL A 155 -5.07 -11.00 19.59
C VAL A 155 -4.36 -10.39 20.80
N ARG A 156 -4.84 -10.66 22.02
CA ARG A 156 -4.22 -10.16 23.24
C ARG A 156 -2.79 -10.65 23.42
N SER A 157 -2.56 -11.94 23.19
CA SER A 157 -1.25 -12.59 23.35
C SER A 157 -0.23 -12.00 22.37
N LEU A 158 -0.63 -11.83 21.11
CA LEU A 158 0.21 -11.24 20.08
C LEU A 158 0.53 -9.77 20.39
N ALA A 159 -0.49 -8.97 20.74
CA ALA A 159 -0.30 -7.57 21.16
C ALA A 159 0.63 -7.46 22.38
N SER A 160 0.47 -8.33 23.38
CA SER A 160 1.33 -8.37 24.56
C SER A 160 2.80 -8.67 24.21
N SER A 161 3.02 -9.58 23.26
CA SER A 161 4.35 -9.93 22.78
C SER A 161 5.02 -8.76 22.06
N ILE A 162 4.26 -8.05 21.21
CA ILE A 162 4.72 -6.83 20.52
C ILE A 162 5.10 -5.74 21.52
N ILE A 163 4.27 -5.48 22.55
CA ILE A 163 4.58 -4.48 23.58
C ILE A 163 5.86 -4.84 24.33
N LYS A 164 6.07 -6.11 24.70
CA LYS A 164 7.32 -6.56 25.32
C LYS A 164 8.52 -6.32 24.41
N LYS A 165 8.40 -6.68 23.12
CA LYS A 165 9.44 -6.47 22.09
C LYS A 165 9.80 -4.99 21.98
N TRP A 166 8.80 -4.12 21.81
CA TRP A 166 9.02 -2.68 21.65
C TRP A 166 9.59 -2.01 22.90
N LYS A 167 9.22 -2.44 24.11
CA LYS A 167 9.88 -1.99 25.35
C LYS A 167 11.38 -2.27 25.32
N LEU A 168 11.79 -3.46 24.86
CA LEU A 168 13.21 -3.81 24.75
C LEU A 168 13.93 -2.95 23.70
N VAL A 169 13.29 -2.66 22.57
CA VAL A 169 13.83 -1.74 21.55
C VAL A 169 14.12 -0.37 22.15
N VAL A 170 13.14 0.22 22.84
CA VAL A 170 13.28 1.53 23.50
C VAL A 170 14.41 1.53 24.52
N ILE A 171 14.48 0.51 25.39
CA ILE A 171 15.53 0.41 26.42
C ILE A 171 16.92 0.25 25.80
N LYS A 172 17.04 -0.53 24.71
CA LYS A 172 18.33 -0.75 24.04
C LYS A 172 18.85 0.53 23.39
N GLU A 173 17.98 1.29 22.74
CA GLU A 173 18.34 2.56 22.09
C GLU A 173 18.69 3.66 23.10
N GLU A 174 18.11 3.67 24.31
CA GLU A 174 18.46 4.63 25.37
C GLU A 174 19.84 4.39 26.00
N ARG A 175 20.39 3.19 25.84
CA ARG A 175 21.69 2.78 26.40
C ARG A 175 22.84 2.84 25.39
N SER A 176 22.53 3.11 24.12
CA SER A 176 23.49 3.18 23.01
C SER A 176 23.89 4.62 22.75
#